data_AF-A0A4V3DQA5-F1
#
_entry.id   AF-A0A4V3DQA5-F1
#
_cell.length_a   1.000
_cell.length_b   1.000
_cell.length_c   1.000
_cell.angle_alpha   90.00
_cell.angle_beta   90.00
_cell.angle_gamma   90.00
#
_symmetry.space_group_name_H-M   'P 1'
#
loop_
_entity.id
_entity.type
_entity.pdbx_description
1 polymer ?
#
loop_
_entity_poly.entity_id
_entity_poly.type
_entity_poly.pdbx_seq_one_letter_code
_entity_poly.pdbx_strand_id
1 'polypeptide(L)'
;MRRFWSIGLVVAICLFLMPTTVAEAHAYLQSSTPKDQSTVTKAPEKVMLTFTEMIQNEYPSVIVRNSEGKRFEKGAASINPENDHVVEIGLLKDLPDDVYSVEWRVVSADGHPVSGVISFKVGDTNQSFTDVKANTISSWPSTIVKVILYIGFSLVAGVLLFFLALNRMEISTVLRQRTIRILQIGLGLLVLGLLLFLPLQVHIYTGGSGLDFATMGQLVRTSGIGHLWLIQMVSLLVLMFSLFFIFRKKRLDKIWLWLVPLIFFMVLLFAKASQGHAAGSPDKAVAIPMDFLHLVSAAAWVGGIVVLFILMRKQPDIMAVWNRFSPWAASFVGLIIVSGLLMSVMNLGSMSKLFTTLYGKLILVKIALFLVMGALGFIHYLYMRQTGKMISTKTIVAEFGIGLIILGVAAFLTNVQTPPPAPPESFSKRVVTESGFVSLKIAPAVVGDNTFLVVFTDQDGQVRTDFQKVTLTVAPSGGGKAAEFEVLKNEQNEYVANGLYLNATGRWEIKVHALTKDFSEIDKNFTMQLKQ
;
A
#
# COMPACT_ATOMS: atom_id res chain seq x y z
N MET A 1 -3.01 26.57 26.01
CA MET A 1 -3.70 25.46 25.32
C MET A 1 -4.45 25.89 24.07
N ARG A 2 -5.35 26.88 24.11
CA ARG A 2 -6.11 27.35 22.92
C ARG A 2 -5.26 27.62 21.66
N ARG A 3 -4.13 28.34 21.78
CA ARG A 3 -3.20 28.64 20.65
C ARG A 3 -2.57 27.40 20.00
N PHE A 4 -2.27 26.35 20.77
CA PHE A 4 -1.72 25.10 20.23
C PHE A 4 -2.74 24.32 19.40
N TRP A 5 -4.01 24.37 19.77
CA TRP A 5 -5.10 23.73 19.04
C TRP A 5 -5.41 24.47 17.73
N SER A 6 -5.26 25.79 17.72
CA SER A 6 -5.43 26.62 16.50
C SER A 6 -4.34 26.32 15.47
N ILE A 7 -3.08 26.23 15.92
CA ILE A 7 -1.95 25.90 15.06
C ILE A 7 -2.07 24.46 14.53
N GLY A 8 -2.45 23.50 15.39
CA GLY A 8 -2.67 22.12 14.97
C GLY A 8 -3.80 21.99 13.93
N LEU A 9 -4.90 22.75 14.09
CA LEU A 9 -5.99 22.78 13.12
C LEU A 9 -5.56 23.39 11.79
N VAL A 10 -4.81 24.49 11.81
CA VAL A 10 -4.29 25.13 10.58
C VAL A 10 -3.33 24.21 9.85
N VAL A 11 -2.41 23.55 10.57
CA VAL A 11 -1.49 22.57 9.96
C VAL A 11 -2.25 21.38 9.40
N ALA A 12 -3.27 20.87 10.09
CA ALA A 12 -4.12 19.78 9.59
C ALA A 12 -4.88 20.19 8.32
N ILE A 13 -5.42 21.41 8.27
CA ILE A 13 -6.09 21.96 7.08
C ILE A 13 -5.10 22.12 5.93
N CYS A 14 -3.91 22.67 6.19
CA CYS A 14 -2.88 22.82 5.16
C CYS A 14 -2.41 21.48 4.60
N LEU A 15 -2.28 20.44 5.44
CA LEU A 15 -1.96 19.08 4.99
C LEU A 15 -3.11 18.43 4.22
N PHE A 16 -4.36 18.72 4.57
CA PHE A 16 -5.55 18.21 3.86
C PHE A 16 -5.76 18.87 2.49
N LEU A 17 -5.25 20.09 2.30
CA LEU A 17 -5.33 20.85 1.04
C LEU A 17 -4.18 20.54 0.07
N MET A 18 -3.20 19.72 0.46
CA MET A 18 -2.16 19.29 -0.46
C MET A 18 -2.75 18.33 -1.51
N PRO A 19 -2.44 18.51 -2.81
CA PRO A 19 -2.87 17.55 -3.83
C PRO A 19 -2.23 16.19 -3.51
N THR A 20 -3.07 15.19 -3.24
CA THR A 20 -2.63 13.81 -3.01
C THR A 20 -2.66 13.04 -4.33
N THR A 21 -1.56 12.40 -4.69
CA THR A 21 -1.60 11.35 -5.72
C THR A 21 -2.21 10.08 -5.11
N VAL A 22 -2.98 9.32 -5.91
CA VAL A 22 -3.51 8.04 -5.45
C VAL A 22 -2.35 7.06 -5.35
N ALA A 23 -2.22 6.41 -4.20
CA ALA A 23 -1.11 5.55 -3.92
C ALA A 23 -1.33 4.13 -4.45
N GLU A 24 -0.51 3.73 -5.41
CA GLU A 24 -0.38 2.35 -5.87
C GLU A 24 0.58 1.59 -4.95
N ALA A 25 0.09 1.17 -3.78
CA ALA A 25 0.94 0.41 -2.86
C ALA A 25 1.23 -1.03 -3.34
N HIS A 26 0.35 -1.58 -4.19
CA HIS A 26 0.42 -2.97 -4.65
C HIS A 26 0.70 -3.03 -6.16
N ALA A 27 1.53 -3.99 -6.55
CA ALA A 27 1.78 -4.33 -7.95
C ALA A 27 0.56 -5.04 -8.54
N TYR A 28 -0.17 -4.35 -9.41
CA TYR A 28 -1.22 -4.97 -10.22
C TYR A 28 -0.65 -5.43 -11.55
N LEU A 29 -1.09 -6.60 -12.03
CA LEU A 29 -0.74 -7.04 -13.37
C LEU A 29 -1.41 -6.09 -14.38
N GLN A 30 -0.59 -5.32 -15.10
CA GLN A 30 -1.02 -4.37 -16.10
C GLN A 30 -1.19 -5.04 -17.47
N SER A 31 -0.22 -5.86 -17.86
CA SER A 31 -0.24 -6.61 -19.11
C SER A 31 0.64 -7.86 -19.03
N SER A 32 0.45 -8.76 -19.99
CA SER A 32 1.25 -9.97 -20.12
C SER A 32 1.51 -10.33 -21.58
N THR A 33 2.63 -10.98 -21.81
CA THR A 33 2.97 -11.63 -23.09
C THR A 33 3.34 -13.08 -22.81
N PRO A 34 2.56 -14.07 -23.28
CA PRO A 34 1.28 -13.94 -23.98
C PRO A 34 0.19 -13.21 -23.18
N LYS A 35 -0.76 -12.60 -23.89
CA LYS A 35 -1.90 -11.91 -23.27
C LYS A 35 -2.80 -12.92 -22.57
N ASP A 36 -3.37 -12.56 -21.43
CA ASP A 36 -4.35 -13.40 -20.76
C ASP A 36 -5.52 -13.76 -21.69
N GLN A 37 -5.91 -15.02 -21.64
CA GLN A 37 -6.91 -15.68 -22.48
C GLN A 37 -6.66 -15.55 -23.99
N SER A 38 -5.41 -15.39 -24.41
CA SER A 38 -5.03 -15.38 -25.83
C SER A 38 -4.69 -16.76 -26.39
N THR A 39 -4.70 -16.86 -27.72
CA THR A 39 -4.21 -18.04 -28.45
C THR A 39 -3.02 -17.63 -29.31
N VAL A 40 -1.92 -18.35 -29.20
CA VAL A 40 -0.71 -18.14 -30.01
C VAL A 40 -0.46 -19.35 -30.90
N THR A 41 -0.15 -19.10 -32.18
CA THR A 41 0.11 -20.16 -33.16
C THR A 41 1.44 -20.86 -32.95
N LYS A 42 2.40 -20.20 -32.29
CA LYS A 42 3.71 -20.74 -31.95
C LYS A 42 4.02 -20.49 -30.48
N ALA A 43 4.62 -21.48 -29.83
CA ALA A 43 5.13 -21.36 -28.48
C ALA A 43 6.07 -20.15 -28.33
N PRO A 44 5.83 -19.24 -27.37
CA PRO A 44 6.72 -18.12 -27.12
C PRO A 44 8.00 -18.61 -26.43
N GLU A 45 9.09 -17.87 -26.57
CA GLU A 45 10.36 -18.22 -25.91
C GLU A 45 10.34 -17.92 -24.41
N LYS A 46 9.53 -16.94 -23.99
CA LYS A 46 9.39 -16.49 -22.61
C LYS A 46 7.99 -15.99 -22.32
N VAL A 47 7.64 -15.99 -21.04
CA VAL A 47 6.50 -15.24 -20.51
C VAL A 47 7.03 -13.95 -19.90
N MET A 48 6.37 -12.83 -20.19
CA MET A 48 6.62 -11.54 -19.57
C MET A 48 5.35 -11.03 -18.89
N LEU A 49 5.49 -10.53 -17.67
CA LEU A 49 4.43 -9.96 -16.84
C LEU A 49 4.83 -8.53 -16.48
N THR A 50 4.03 -7.55 -16.89
CA THR A 50 4.27 -6.14 -16.60
C THR A 50 3.33 -5.69 -15.50
N PHE A 51 3.87 -5.05 -14.46
CA PHE A 51 3.15 -4.59 -13.29
C PHE A 51 3.06 -3.07 -13.24
N THR A 52 2.04 -2.56 -12.57
CA THR A 52 1.87 -1.11 -12.39
C THR A 52 2.94 -0.51 -11.48
N GLU A 53 3.55 -1.32 -10.60
CA GLU A 53 4.57 -0.91 -9.65
C GLU A 53 5.87 -1.70 -9.81
N MET A 54 6.97 -1.10 -9.36
CA MET A 54 8.27 -1.75 -9.26
C MET A 54 8.21 -2.99 -8.36
N ILE A 55 8.82 -4.08 -8.83
CA ILE A 55 8.93 -5.33 -8.07
C ILE A 55 10.21 -5.32 -7.24
N GLN A 56 10.10 -5.47 -5.91
CA GLN A 56 11.24 -5.37 -4.97
C GLN A 56 11.88 -6.71 -4.58
N ASN A 57 11.31 -7.85 -4.98
CA ASN A 57 11.78 -9.16 -4.54
C ASN A 57 12.75 -9.80 -5.54
N GLU A 58 13.91 -10.22 -5.05
CA GLU A 58 14.92 -11.00 -5.80
C GLU A 58 14.44 -12.40 -6.22
N TYR A 59 13.32 -12.87 -5.68
CA TYR A 59 12.74 -14.19 -5.94
C TYR A 59 11.31 -14.11 -6.48
N PRO A 60 11.07 -13.47 -7.65
CA PRO A 60 9.79 -13.64 -8.31
C PRO A 60 9.59 -15.14 -8.57
N SER A 61 8.34 -15.59 -8.47
CA SER A 61 7.98 -16.96 -8.81
C SER A 61 7.02 -16.92 -9.98
N VAL A 62 7.37 -17.61 -11.06
CA VAL A 62 6.48 -17.85 -12.19
C VAL A 62 6.54 -19.33 -12.49
N ILE A 63 5.39 -19.99 -12.51
CA ILE A 63 5.24 -21.42 -12.77
C ILE A 63 4.30 -21.56 -13.95
N VAL A 64 4.71 -22.29 -14.98
CA VAL A 64 3.92 -22.45 -16.21
C VAL A 64 3.51 -23.89 -16.32
N ARG A 65 2.21 -24.16 -16.21
CA ARG A 65 1.64 -25.51 -16.29
C ARG A 65 0.76 -25.67 -17.51
N ASN A 66 0.72 -26.87 -18.08
CA ASN A 66 -0.30 -27.23 -19.06
C ASN A 66 -1.58 -27.76 -18.37
N SER A 67 -2.56 -28.18 -19.16
CA SER A 67 -3.85 -28.70 -18.65
C SER A 67 -3.72 -29.96 -17.78
N GLU A 68 -2.67 -30.76 -17.98
CA GLU A 68 -2.35 -31.94 -17.17
C GLU A 68 -1.57 -31.59 -15.87
N GLY A 69 -1.22 -30.32 -15.66
CA GLY A 69 -0.46 -29.84 -14.51
C GLY A 69 1.06 -30.00 -14.62
N LYS A 70 1.58 -30.43 -15.78
CA LYS A 70 3.02 -30.57 -16.05
C LYS A 70 3.66 -29.18 -16.24
N ARG A 71 4.86 -28.97 -15.68
CA ARG A 71 5.60 -27.70 -15.71
C ARG A 71 6.41 -27.53 -17.01
N PHE A 72 6.43 -26.31 -17.56
CA PHE A 72 7.07 -25.96 -18.85
C PHE A 72 7.94 -24.71 -18.81
N GLU A 73 8.20 -24.14 -17.64
CA GLU A 73 9.17 -23.06 -17.48
C GLU A 73 10.62 -23.56 -17.50
N LYS A 74 11.55 -22.65 -17.85
CA LYS A 74 12.98 -22.88 -17.93
C LYS A 74 13.73 -21.90 -17.04
N GLY A 75 14.49 -22.43 -16.08
CA GLY A 75 15.27 -21.63 -15.14
C GLY A 75 14.43 -21.02 -14.02
N ALA A 76 14.90 -19.90 -13.47
CA ALA A 76 14.18 -19.13 -12.46
C ALA A 76 13.58 -17.88 -13.11
N ALA A 77 12.44 -17.41 -12.58
CA ALA A 77 11.93 -16.10 -12.96
C ALA A 77 12.90 -15.00 -12.49
N SER A 78 12.99 -13.93 -13.26
CA SER A 78 13.83 -12.78 -12.95
C SER A 78 13.11 -11.48 -13.24
N ILE A 79 13.48 -10.44 -12.50
CA ILE A 79 13.10 -9.06 -12.83
C ILE A 79 13.94 -8.64 -14.03
N ASN A 80 13.33 -7.99 -15.01
CA ASN A 80 14.04 -7.48 -16.18
C ASN A 80 15.02 -6.37 -15.74
N PRO A 81 16.30 -6.44 -16.14
CA PRO A 81 17.33 -5.49 -15.69
C PRO A 81 17.16 -4.07 -16.26
N GLU A 82 16.42 -3.92 -17.36
CA GLU A 82 16.12 -2.63 -17.99
C GLU A 82 14.79 -2.03 -17.50
N ASN A 83 13.92 -2.84 -16.91
CA ASN A 83 12.62 -2.42 -16.41
C ASN A 83 12.16 -3.27 -15.21
N ASP A 84 12.25 -2.70 -14.01
CA ASP A 84 11.91 -3.35 -12.75
C ASP A 84 10.39 -3.54 -12.49
N HIS A 85 9.55 -3.09 -13.42
CA HIS A 85 8.13 -3.42 -13.47
C HIS A 85 7.85 -4.73 -14.22
N VAL A 86 8.86 -5.34 -14.85
CA VAL A 86 8.69 -6.53 -15.69
C VAL A 86 9.33 -7.74 -15.05
N VAL A 87 8.54 -8.80 -14.87
CA VAL A 87 9.03 -10.14 -14.50
C VAL A 87 8.98 -11.03 -15.72
N GLU A 88 10.07 -11.74 -15.97
CA GLU A 88 10.18 -12.66 -17.10
C GLU A 88 10.65 -14.05 -16.67
N ILE A 89 10.19 -15.06 -17.41
CA ILE A 89 10.65 -16.44 -17.29
C ILE A 89 10.73 -17.10 -18.66
N GLY A 90 11.81 -17.85 -18.90
CA GLY A 90 11.96 -18.63 -20.12
C GLY A 90 11.00 -19.82 -20.15
N LEU A 91 10.64 -20.27 -21.35
CA LEU A 91 9.88 -21.51 -21.57
C LEU A 91 10.78 -22.60 -22.16
N LEU A 92 10.39 -23.85 -21.96
CA LEU A 92 10.98 -24.97 -22.70
C LEU A 92 10.70 -24.81 -24.21
N LYS A 93 11.52 -25.45 -25.05
CA LYS A 93 11.25 -25.49 -26.48
C LYS A 93 10.10 -26.44 -26.77
N ASP A 94 9.38 -26.19 -27.87
CA ASP A 94 8.37 -27.08 -28.44
C ASP A 94 7.23 -27.43 -27.46
N LEU A 95 6.59 -26.39 -26.88
CA LEU A 95 5.36 -26.58 -26.10
C LEU A 95 4.30 -27.28 -26.97
N PRO A 96 3.74 -28.41 -26.50
CA PRO A 96 2.60 -29.05 -27.16
C PRO A 96 1.38 -28.12 -27.31
N ASP A 97 0.50 -28.47 -28.25
CA ASP A 97 -0.77 -27.78 -28.43
C ASP A 97 -1.67 -28.02 -27.21
N ASP A 98 -1.82 -27.01 -26.36
CA ASP A 98 -2.49 -27.13 -25.07
C ASP A 98 -2.88 -25.75 -24.50
N VAL A 99 -3.68 -25.76 -23.44
CA VAL A 99 -3.93 -24.61 -22.57
C VAL A 99 -2.87 -24.57 -21.49
N TYR A 100 -2.24 -23.41 -21.33
CA TYR A 100 -1.21 -23.15 -20.33
C TYR A 100 -1.70 -22.13 -19.30
N SER A 101 -1.50 -22.44 -18.03
CA SER A 101 -1.68 -21.51 -16.91
C SER A 101 -0.33 -21.00 -16.42
N VAL A 102 -0.20 -19.68 -16.30
CA VAL A 102 0.96 -19.01 -15.72
C VAL A 102 0.59 -18.52 -14.33
N GLU A 103 0.99 -19.25 -13.31
CA GLU A 103 0.86 -18.85 -11.92
C GLU A 103 2.06 -18.00 -11.53
N TRP A 104 1.80 -16.80 -11.00
CA TRP A 104 2.86 -15.89 -10.60
C TRP A 104 2.70 -15.42 -9.16
N ARG A 105 3.83 -15.12 -8.54
CA ARG A 105 3.94 -14.45 -7.24
C ARG A 105 5.08 -13.45 -7.28
N VAL A 106 4.78 -12.21 -6.94
CA VAL A 106 5.71 -11.10 -6.83
C VAL A 106 5.52 -10.39 -5.50
N VAL A 107 6.44 -9.50 -5.14
CA VAL A 107 6.31 -8.65 -3.96
C VAL A 107 6.37 -7.21 -4.43
N SER A 108 5.33 -6.46 -4.07
CA SER A 108 5.20 -5.04 -4.41
C SER A 108 6.22 -4.20 -3.65
N ALA A 109 6.37 -2.94 -4.05
CA ALA A 109 7.24 -1.98 -3.38
C ALA A 109 6.94 -1.78 -1.87
N ASP A 110 5.74 -2.12 -1.43
CA ASP A 110 5.30 -2.01 -0.04
C ASP A 110 5.60 -3.26 0.83
N GLY A 111 6.17 -4.31 0.22
CA GLY A 111 6.51 -5.57 0.88
C GLY A 111 5.39 -6.60 0.92
N HIS A 112 4.23 -6.33 0.32
CA HIS A 112 3.13 -7.29 0.25
C HIS A 112 3.29 -8.25 -0.93
N PRO A 113 3.09 -9.56 -0.67
CA PRO A 113 3.01 -10.53 -1.75
C PRO A 113 1.73 -10.31 -2.55
N VAL A 114 1.86 -10.32 -3.86
CA VAL A 114 0.74 -10.38 -4.79
C VAL A 114 0.92 -11.62 -5.65
N SER A 115 -0.17 -12.34 -5.88
CA SER A 115 -0.19 -13.49 -6.78
C SER A 115 -1.40 -13.43 -7.69
N GLY A 116 -1.27 -14.10 -8.83
CA GLY A 116 -2.32 -14.20 -9.82
C GLY A 116 -2.06 -15.35 -10.78
N VAL A 117 -3.02 -15.55 -11.68
CA VAL A 117 -2.92 -16.52 -12.77
C VAL A 117 -3.39 -15.83 -14.04
N ILE A 118 -2.66 -16.07 -15.13
CA ILE A 118 -3.16 -15.84 -16.49
C ILE A 118 -3.17 -17.17 -17.23
N SER A 119 -3.89 -17.25 -18.34
CA SER A 119 -3.88 -18.43 -19.20
C SER A 119 -3.71 -18.07 -20.67
N PHE A 120 -3.10 -18.96 -21.45
CA PHE A 120 -2.97 -18.81 -22.90
C PHE A 120 -3.00 -20.19 -23.58
N LYS A 121 -3.37 -20.23 -24.86
CA LYS A 121 -3.34 -21.43 -25.68
C LYS A 121 -2.15 -21.41 -26.61
N VAL A 122 -1.53 -22.57 -26.82
CA VAL A 122 -0.54 -22.78 -27.88
C VAL A 122 -1.14 -23.70 -28.94
N GLY A 123 -0.96 -23.36 -30.21
CA GLY A 123 -1.35 -24.19 -31.33
C GLY A 123 -2.87 -24.38 -31.47
N ASP A 124 -3.27 -25.50 -32.08
CA ASP A 124 -4.67 -25.82 -32.35
C ASP A 124 -5.24 -26.76 -31.28
N THR A 125 -5.76 -26.16 -30.20
CA THR A 125 -6.33 -26.89 -29.08
C THR A 125 -7.81 -26.57 -28.84
N ASN A 126 -8.62 -27.62 -28.77
CA ASN A 126 -10.05 -27.55 -28.45
C ASN A 126 -10.33 -27.42 -26.94
N GLN A 127 -9.30 -27.43 -26.10
CA GLN A 127 -9.47 -27.28 -24.66
C GLN A 127 -9.96 -25.86 -24.31
N SER A 128 -10.80 -25.73 -23.29
CA SER A 128 -11.26 -24.42 -22.81
C SER A 128 -10.31 -23.85 -21.77
N PHE A 129 -10.31 -22.53 -21.59
CA PHE A 129 -9.60 -21.92 -20.47
C PHE A 129 -10.20 -22.42 -19.16
N THR A 130 -9.36 -22.96 -18.29
CA THR A 130 -9.74 -23.37 -16.94
C THR A 130 -9.55 -22.19 -15.99
N ASP A 131 -10.54 -21.95 -15.12
CA ASP A 131 -10.42 -20.99 -14.02
C ASP A 131 -9.48 -21.53 -12.94
N VAL A 132 -8.17 -21.46 -13.21
CA VAL A 132 -7.13 -21.80 -12.24
C VAL A 132 -7.00 -20.64 -11.25
N LYS A 133 -7.39 -20.86 -10.00
CA LYS A 133 -7.21 -19.87 -8.93
C LYS A 133 -5.76 -19.86 -8.45
N ALA A 134 -5.20 -18.68 -8.28
CA ALA A 134 -3.88 -18.52 -7.68
C ALA A 134 -3.88 -19.11 -6.27
N ASN A 135 -2.84 -19.87 -5.94
CA ASN A 135 -2.56 -20.22 -4.55
C ASN A 135 -2.12 -18.95 -3.80
N THR A 136 -3.05 -18.36 -3.05
CA THR A 136 -2.77 -17.21 -2.18
C THR A 136 -2.17 -17.67 -0.86
N ILE A 137 -1.01 -17.12 -0.49
CA ILE A 137 -0.41 -17.35 0.83
C ILE A 137 -1.33 -16.74 1.89
N SER A 138 -1.64 -17.50 2.94
CA SER A 138 -2.49 -17.03 4.03
C SER A 138 -1.89 -15.82 4.74
N SER A 139 -2.68 -14.76 4.90
CA SER A 139 -2.28 -13.51 5.57
C SER A 139 -2.45 -13.54 7.10
N TRP A 140 -3.04 -14.61 7.64
CA TRP A 140 -3.31 -14.74 9.08
C TRP A 140 -2.05 -14.76 9.95
N PRO A 141 -0.95 -15.47 9.59
CA PRO A 141 0.30 -15.42 10.36
C PRO A 141 0.87 -13.99 10.46
N SER A 142 0.85 -13.24 9.36
CA SER A 142 1.30 -11.83 9.34
C SER A 142 0.42 -10.97 10.23
N THR A 143 -0.89 -11.18 10.19
CA THR A 143 -1.86 -10.49 11.05
C THR A 143 -1.55 -10.73 12.53
N ILE A 144 -1.28 -11.97 12.93
CA ILE A 144 -0.94 -12.32 14.32
C ILE A 144 0.36 -11.64 14.76
N VAL A 145 1.41 -11.68 13.94
CA VAL A 145 2.69 -11.01 14.23
C VAL A 145 2.49 -9.50 14.41
N LYS A 146 1.69 -8.87 13.53
CA LYS A 146 1.37 -7.44 13.63
C LYS A 146 0.57 -7.12 14.90
N VAL A 147 -0.41 -7.95 15.30
CA VAL A 147 -1.14 -7.79 16.57
C VAL A 147 -0.20 -7.84 17.78
N ILE A 148 0.71 -8.82 17.81
CA ILE A 148 1.73 -8.95 18.86
C ILE A 148 2.57 -7.66 18.94
N LEU A 149 3.04 -7.16 17.80
CA LEU A 149 3.82 -5.92 17.72
C LEU A 149 3.02 -4.70 18.19
N TYR A 150 1.78 -4.53 17.73
CA TYR A 150 0.94 -3.38 18.08
C TYR A 150 0.56 -3.35 19.57
N ILE A 151 0.33 -4.51 20.18
CA ILE A 151 0.13 -4.60 21.64
C ILE A 151 1.45 -4.24 22.35
N GLY A 152 2.58 -4.79 21.89
CA GLY A 152 3.91 -4.46 22.44
C GLY A 152 4.20 -2.96 22.39
N PHE A 153 3.96 -2.32 21.24
CA PHE A 153 4.11 -0.87 21.07
C PHE A 153 3.21 -0.09 22.01
N SER A 154 1.94 -0.48 22.11
CA SER A 154 0.99 0.19 23.00
C SER A 154 1.46 0.13 24.46
N LEU A 155 1.88 -1.03 24.95
CA LEU A 155 2.34 -1.17 26.34
C LEU A 155 3.59 -0.32 26.62
N VAL A 156 4.58 -0.33 25.73
CA VAL A 156 5.80 0.49 25.88
C VAL A 156 5.48 1.98 25.79
N ALA A 157 4.69 2.40 24.81
CA ALA A 157 4.26 3.79 24.63
C ALA A 157 3.51 4.33 25.86
N GLY A 158 2.59 3.52 26.42
CA GLY A 158 1.85 3.89 27.63
C GLY A 158 2.75 4.11 28.83
N VAL A 159 3.78 3.26 29.01
CA VAL A 159 4.76 3.42 30.10
C VAL A 159 5.62 4.67 29.88
N LEU A 160 6.13 4.89 28.67
CA LEU A 160 6.90 6.08 28.33
C LEU A 160 6.09 7.36 28.57
N LEU A 161 4.84 7.41 28.10
CA LEU A 161 3.93 8.53 28.33
C LEU A 161 3.70 8.77 29.82
N PHE A 162 3.49 7.69 30.60
CA PHE A 162 3.29 7.81 32.04
C PHE A 162 4.48 8.48 32.72
N PHE A 163 5.72 8.07 32.45
CA PHE A 163 6.90 8.64 33.12
C PHE A 163 7.33 10.00 32.58
N LEU A 164 7.13 10.27 31.30
CA LEU A 164 7.54 11.53 30.68
C LEU A 164 6.55 12.67 30.93
N ALA A 165 5.24 12.37 31.02
CA ALA A 165 4.21 13.41 31.01
C ALA A 165 3.21 13.36 32.18
N LEU A 166 2.93 12.17 32.73
CA LEU A 166 1.80 12.00 33.65
C LEU A 166 2.23 11.89 35.12
N ASN A 167 3.34 11.19 35.39
CA ASN A 167 3.84 10.95 36.73
C ASN A 167 4.50 12.20 37.30
N ARG A 168 4.05 12.63 38.49
CA ARG A 168 4.73 13.67 39.30
C ARG A 168 4.82 13.26 40.77
N MET A 169 4.81 11.96 41.02
CA MET A 169 4.64 11.39 42.34
C MET A 169 5.83 10.52 42.69
N GLU A 170 6.02 10.31 43.98
CA GLU A 170 6.92 9.28 44.46
C GLU A 170 6.42 7.89 44.07
N ILE A 171 7.33 7.09 43.54
CA ILE A 171 6.99 5.79 42.97
C ILE A 171 7.10 4.74 44.07
N SER A 172 5.96 4.27 44.55
CA SER A 172 5.92 3.15 45.50
C SER A 172 6.56 1.88 44.92
N THR A 173 7.02 1.00 45.80
CA THR A 173 7.62 -0.30 45.41
C THR A 173 6.66 -1.14 44.58
N VAL A 174 5.37 -1.14 44.92
CA VAL A 174 4.31 -1.84 44.17
C VAL A 174 4.13 -1.26 42.77
N LEU A 175 4.06 0.07 42.64
CA LEU A 175 3.92 0.74 41.34
C LEU A 175 5.09 0.41 40.43
N ARG A 176 6.32 0.50 40.97
CA ARG A 176 7.54 0.10 40.27
C ARG A 176 7.51 -1.33 39.76
N GLN A 177 7.12 -2.30 40.59
CA GLN A 177 7.06 -3.71 40.18
C GLN A 177 6.05 -3.92 39.05
N ARG A 178 4.89 -3.27 39.11
CA ARG A 178 3.89 -3.34 38.04
C ARG A 178 4.41 -2.70 36.75
N THR A 179 5.05 -1.54 36.83
CA THR A 179 5.71 -0.89 35.69
C THR A 179 6.71 -1.84 35.02
N ILE A 180 7.59 -2.47 35.80
CA ILE A 180 8.60 -3.40 35.27
C ILE A 180 7.92 -4.57 34.55
N ARG A 181 6.89 -5.16 35.14
CA ARG A 181 6.15 -6.28 34.53
C ARG A 181 5.48 -5.88 33.21
N ILE A 182 4.79 -4.74 33.17
CA ILE A 182 4.16 -4.26 31.93
C ILE A 182 5.21 -4.04 30.85
N LEU A 183 6.34 -3.43 31.21
CA LEU A 183 7.40 -3.15 30.25
C LEU A 183 8.10 -4.44 29.77
N GLN A 184 8.31 -5.42 30.65
CA GLN A 184 8.83 -6.73 30.29
C GLN A 184 7.89 -7.48 29.33
N ILE A 185 6.57 -7.43 29.58
CA ILE A 185 5.57 -8.01 28.67
C ILE A 185 5.61 -7.28 27.32
N GLY A 186 5.57 -5.94 27.33
CA GLY A 186 5.63 -5.13 26.12
C GLY A 186 6.89 -5.40 25.29
N LEU A 187 8.07 -5.37 25.92
CA LEU A 187 9.34 -5.69 25.26
C LEU A 187 9.40 -7.15 24.79
N GLY A 188 8.90 -8.10 25.58
CA GLY A 188 8.84 -9.51 25.19
C GLY A 188 7.97 -9.74 23.95
N LEU A 189 6.83 -9.05 23.85
CA LEU A 189 5.99 -9.05 22.65
C LEU A 189 6.71 -8.41 21.46
N LEU A 190 7.45 -7.32 21.65
CA LEU A 190 8.25 -6.71 20.57
C LEU A 190 9.35 -7.66 20.07
N VAL A 191 10.08 -8.29 20.99
CA VAL A 191 11.10 -9.30 20.64
C VAL A 191 10.45 -10.45 19.88
N LEU A 192 9.36 -11.02 20.40
CA LEU A 192 8.65 -12.13 19.76
C LEU A 192 8.17 -11.74 18.35
N GLY A 193 7.52 -10.59 18.22
CA GLY A 193 7.00 -10.11 16.95
C GLY A 193 8.10 -9.89 15.91
N LEU A 194 9.22 -9.26 16.29
CA LEU A 194 10.33 -9.03 15.37
C LEU A 194 11.05 -10.34 15.00
N LEU A 195 11.23 -11.27 15.94
CA LEU A 195 11.84 -12.57 15.65
C LEU A 195 10.97 -13.45 14.75
N LEU A 196 9.64 -13.37 14.88
CA LEU A 196 8.70 -14.09 14.00
C LEU A 196 8.55 -13.43 12.62
N PHE A 197 8.79 -12.12 12.53
CA PHE A 197 8.62 -11.37 11.28
C PHE A 197 9.56 -11.86 10.17
N LEU A 198 10.86 -11.96 10.45
CA LEU A 198 11.86 -12.33 9.45
C LEU A 198 11.62 -13.71 8.80
N PRO A 199 11.43 -14.81 9.55
CA PRO A 199 11.15 -16.12 8.95
C PRO A 199 9.83 -16.14 8.18
N LEU A 200 8.82 -15.40 8.67
CA LEU A 200 7.56 -15.26 7.96
C LEU A 200 7.75 -14.54 6.63
N GLN A 201 8.55 -13.47 6.60
CA GLN A 201 8.82 -12.73 5.37
C GLN A 201 9.56 -13.59 4.33
N VAL A 202 10.52 -14.39 4.78
CA VAL A 202 11.21 -15.38 3.91
C VAL A 202 10.21 -16.36 3.31
N HIS A 203 9.33 -16.95 4.14
CA HIS A 203 8.30 -17.87 3.66
C HIS A 203 7.37 -17.19 2.64
N ILE A 204 6.98 -15.94 2.88
CA ILE A 204 6.12 -15.18 1.97
C ILE A 204 6.82 -14.93 0.61
N TYR A 205 8.11 -14.62 0.62
CA TYR A 205 8.84 -14.25 -0.59
C TYR A 205 9.19 -15.47 -1.43
N THR A 206 9.73 -16.51 -0.81
CA THR A 206 10.23 -17.70 -1.51
C THR A 206 9.17 -18.78 -1.67
N GLY A 207 8.12 -18.79 -0.85
CA GLY A 207 7.18 -19.91 -0.74
C GLY A 207 7.81 -21.17 -0.12
N GLY A 208 9.10 -21.11 0.23
CA GLY A 208 9.86 -22.19 0.83
C GLY A 208 9.82 -22.15 2.36
N SER A 209 10.78 -22.84 2.99
CA SER A 209 10.89 -22.82 4.45
C SER A 209 11.24 -21.41 4.94
N GLY A 210 10.43 -20.90 5.86
CA GLY A 210 10.74 -19.64 6.55
C GLY A 210 12.00 -19.73 7.41
N LEU A 211 12.50 -20.93 7.72
CA LEU A 211 13.68 -21.16 8.57
C LEU A 211 14.99 -21.35 7.76
N ASP A 212 15.01 -20.96 6.49
CA ASP A 212 16.25 -20.93 5.70
C ASP A 212 17.14 -19.74 6.11
N PHE A 213 18.15 -20.02 6.93
CA PHE A 213 19.09 -19.01 7.42
C PHE A 213 19.92 -18.35 6.32
N ALA A 214 20.20 -19.05 5.22
CA ALA A 214 20.94 -18.46 4.11
C ALA A 214 20.09 -17.38 3.42
N THR A 215 18.82 -17.70 3.14
CA THR A 215 17.87 -16.74 2.57
C THR A 215 17.56 -15.60 3.54
N MET A 216 17.40 -15.86 4.84
CA MET A 216 17.26 -14.78 5.84
C MET A 216 18.46 -13.83 5.78
N GLY A 217 19.68 -14.38 5.75
CA GLY A 217 20.90 -13.59 5.68
C GLY A 217 21.01 -12.78 4.39
N GLN A 218 20.55 -13.32 3.26
CA GLN A 218 20.46 -12.58 2.00
C GLN A 218 19.43 -11.45 2.10
N LEU A 219 18.20 -11.76 2.53
CA LEU A 219 17.12 -10.80 2.69
C LEU A 219 17.52 -9.61 3.56
N VAL A 220 18.20 -9.85 4.70
CA VAL A 220 18.70 -8.80 5.59
C VAL A 220 19.73 -7.89 4.92
N ARG A 221 20.60 -8.44 4.05
CA ARG A 221 21.70 -7.71 3.43
C ARG A 221 21.31 -6.96 2.16
N THR A 222 20.31 -7.43 1.42
CA THR A 222 20.03 -6.90 0.08
C THR A 222 18.68 -6.20 -0.03
N SER A 223 17.69 -6.57 0.80
CA SER A 223 16.34 -5.98 0.70
C SER A 223 16.12 -4.79 1.65
N GLY A 224 15.33 -3.80 1.22
CA GLY A 224 14.96 -2.66 2.07
C GLY A 224 14.24 -3.07 3.37
N ILE A 225 13.39 -4.10 3.30
CA ILE A 225 12.68 -4.65 4.47
C ILE A 225 13.64 -5.31 5.45
N GLY A 226 14.67 -6.00 4.95
CA GLY A 226 15.75 -6.56 5.74
C GLY A 226 16.53 -5.50 6.52
N HIS A 227 16.89 -4.39 5.86
CA HIS A 227 17.54 -3.26 6.50
C HIS A 227 16.67 -2.61 7.57
N LEU A 228 15.38 -2.41 7.31
CA LEU A 228 14.43 -1.87 8.29
C LEU A 228 14.26 -2.80 9.50
N TRP A 229 14.22 -4.11 9.29
CA TRP A 229 14.21 -5.09 10.37
C TRP A 229 15.48 -5.00 11.24
N LEU A 230 16.65 -4.85 10.62
CA LEU A 230 17.91 -4.66 11.34
C LEU A 230 17.89 -3.37 12.19
N ILE A 231 17.40 -2.27 11.63
CA ILE A 231 17.21 -1.01 12.38
C ILE A 231 16.28 -1.22 13.58
N GLN A 232 15.18 -1.96 13.42
CA GLN A 232 14.26 -2.28 14.51
C GLN A 232 14.91 -3.14 15.59
N MET A 233 15.70 -4.15 15.21
CA MET A 233 16.42 -5.01 16.15
C MET A 233 17.47 -4.25 16.94
N VAL A 234 18.31 -3.45 16.27
CA VAL A 234 19.31 -2.60 16.94
C VAL A 234 18.64 -1.60 17.87
N SER A 235 17.58 -0.94 17.41
CA SER A 235 16.82 0.02 18.23
C SER A 235 16.18 -0.64 19.45
N LEU A 236 15.63 -1.85 19.29
CA LEU A 236 15.06 -2.62 20.39
C LEU A 236 16.14 -3.04 21.40
N LEU A 237 17.32 -3.46 20.95
CA LEU A 237 18.43 -3.81 21.85
C LEU A 237 18.90 -2.60 22.67
N VAL A 238 19.06 -1.43 22.05
CA VAL A 238 19.45 -0.20 22.76
C VAL A 238 18.33 0.26 23.70
N LEU A 239 17.06 0.15 23.30
CA LEU A 239 15.91 0.39 24.16
C LEU A 239 15.94 -0.53 25.40
N MET A 240 16.09 -1.84 25.21
CA MET A 240 16.17 -2.81 26.30
C MET A 240 17.36 -2.55 27.23
N PHE A 241 18.53 -2.25 26.67
CA PHE A 241 19.74 -1.94 27.42
C PHE A 241 19.56 -0.67 28.25
N SER A 242 19.06 0.42 27.66
CA SER A 242 18.82 1.67 28.40
C SER A 242 17.83 1.48 29.56
N LEU A 243 16.74 0.73 29.34
CA LEU A 243 15.76 0.40 30.38
C LEU A 243 16.35 -0.50 31.49
N PHE A 244 17.21 -1.46 31.14
CA PHE A 244 17.92 -2.29 32.11
C PHE A 244 18.73 -1.45 33.11
N PHE A 245 19.45 -0.42 32.64
CA PHE A 245 20.20 0.49 33.53
C PHE A 245 19.30 1.29 34.46
N ILE A 246 18.16 1.78 33.97
CA ILE A 246 17.18 2.52 34.77
C ILE A 246 16.66 1.64 35.91
N PHE A 247 16.33 0.38 35.61
CA PHE A 247 15.84 -0.56 36.60
C PHE A 247 16.91 -1.01 37.60
N ARG A 248 18.12 -1.33 37.13
CA ARG A 248 19.25 -1.73 37.97
C ARG A 248 19.62 -0.62 38.97
N LYS A 249 19.70 0.63 38.51
CA LYS A 249 20.01 1.78 39.37
C LYS A 249 18.85 2.24 40.25
N LYS A 250 17.66 1.65 40.05
CA LYS A 250 16.45 2.01 40.78
C LYS A 250 16.10 3.51 40.65
N ARG A 251 16.31 4.15 39.51
CA ARG A 251 16.06 5.59 39.28
C ARG A 251 14.96 5.82 38.25
N LEU A 252 13.70 5.59 38.61
CA LEU A 252 12.56 5.79 37.71
C LEU A 252 12.03 7.24 37.71
N ASP A 253 12.46 8.04 38.70
CA ASP A 253 11.99 9.38 39.01
C ASP A 253 12.59 10.47 38.11
N LYS A 254 13.70 10.20 37.42
CA LYS A 254 14.41 11.22 36.62
C LYS A 254 13.97 11.19 35.16
N ILE A 255 13.33 12.28 34.70
CA ILE A 255 12.80 12.39 33.33
C ILE A 255 13.87 12.20 32.24
N TRP A 256 15.09 12.69 32.45
CA TRP A 256 16.16 12.59 31.45
C TRP A 256 16.60 11.14 31.16
N LEU A 257 16.39 10.22 32.11
CA LEU A 257 16.70 8.81 31.91
C LEU A 257 15.75 8.16 30.90
N TRP A 258 14.56 8.72 30.70
CA TRP A 258 13.55 8.23 29.78
C TRP A 258 13.70 8.76 28.34
N LEU A 259 14.57 9.75 28.12
CA LEU A 259 14.79 10.32 26.79
C LEU A 259 15.45 9.34 25.83
N VAL A 260 16.45 8.57 26.28
CA VAL A 260 17.10 7.55 25.46
C VAL A 260 16.12 6.43 25.07
N PRO A 261 15.38 5.81 26.02
CA PRO A 261 14.28 4.90 25.66
C PRO A 261 13.27 5.51 24.67
N LEU A 262 12.88 6.77 24.86
CA LEU A 262 11.95 7.45 23.97
C LEU A 262 12.49 7.54 22.54
N ILE A 263 13.74 7.99 22.37
CA ILE A 263 14.36 8.15 21.05
C ILE A 263 14.37 6.81 20.31
N PHE A 264 14.88 5.75 20.93
CA PHE A 264 14.97 4.44 20.27
C PHE A 264 13.60 3.78 20.06
N PHE A 265 12.62 4.06 20.92
CA PHE A 265 11.24 3.66 20.68
C PHE A 265 10.64 4.39 19.47
N MET A 266 10.89 5.69 19.32
CA MET A 266 10.44 6.47 18.16
C MET A 266 11.11 5.99 16.86
N VAL A 267 12.41 5.68 16.88
CA VAL A 267 13.12 5.09 15.73
C VAL A 267 12.49 3.75 15.35
N LEU A 268 12.14 2.91 16.33
CA LEU A 268 11.49 1.62 16.09
C LEU A 268 10.12 1.81 15.41
N LEU A 269 9.29 2.73 15.91
CA LEU A 269 8.00 3.05 15.30
C LEU A 269 8.13 3.68 13.91
N PHE A 270 9.12 4.55 13.71
CA PHE A 270 9.40 5.14 12.40
C PHE A 270 9.81 4.07 11.39
N ALA A 271 10.73 3.17 11.76
CA ALA A 271 11.10 2.03 10.92
C ALA A 271 9.92 1.08 10.64
N LYS A 272 8.92 1.01 11.53
CA LYS A 272 7.67 0.26 11.29
C LYS A 272 6.75 0.95 10.29
N ALA A 273 6.65 2.28 10.36
CA ALA A 273 5.85 3.12 9.47
C ALA A 273 6.46 3.25 8.06
N SER A 274 7.78 3.10 7.94
CA SER A 274 8.48 3.00 6.65
C SER A 274 8.30 1.64 5.94
N GLN A 275 7.22 0.91 6.24
CA GLN A 275 6.88 -0.39 5.65
C GLN A 275 5.38 -0.41 5.29
N GLY A 276 4.96 -1.36 4.45
CA GLY A 276 3.55 -1.46 4.05
C GLY A 276 3.12 -0.26 3.20
N HIS A 277 1.82 0.02 3.14
CA HIS A 277 1.26 0.94 2.12
C HIS A 277 1.89 2.34 2.11
N ALA A 278 2.37 2.83 3.25
CA ALA A 278 3.06 4.13 3.31
C ALA A 278 4.38 4.13 2.52
N ALA A 279 5.10 3.00 2.48
CA ALA A 279 6.35 2.84 1.73
C ALA A 279 6.12 2.60 0.22
N GLY A 280 4.96 2.08 -0.14
CA GLY A 280 4.52 1.91 -1.53
C GLY A 280 3.82 3.13 -2.13
N SER A 281 3.56 4.18 -1.34
CA SER A 281 2.93 5.40 -1.85
C SER A 281 3.86 6.16 -2.81
N PRO A 282 3.37 6.79 -3.89
CA PRO A 282 4.13 7.74 -4.68
C PRO A 282 4.62 8.92 -3.82
N ASP A 283 3.74 9.47 -2.97
CA ASP A 283 4.06 10.56 -2.04
C ASP A 283 4.61 10.06 -0.69
N LYS A 284 5.71 9.28 -0.69
CA LYS A 284 6.32 8.69 0.53
C LYS A 284 6.64 9.72 1.62
N ALA A 285 7.01 10.94 1.19
CA ALA A 285 7.34 12.05 2.08
C ALA A 285 6.17 12.51 2.96
N VAL A 286 4.93 12.22 2.54
CA VAL A 286 3.72 12.52 3.32
C VAL A 286 3.17 11.25 3.97
N ALA A 287 3.14 10.15 3.23
CA ALA A 287 2.55 8.89 3.70
C ALA A 287 3.27 8.32 4.94
N ILE A 288 4.61 8.27 4.92
CA ILE A 288 5.39 7.69 6.04
C ILE A 288 5.24 8.52 7.32
N PRO A 289 5.38 9.86 7.31
CA PRO A 289 5.14 10.66 8.51
C PRO A 289 3.70 10.55 9.04
N MET A 290 2.69 10.46 8.17
CA MET A 290 1.32 10.29 8.63
C MET A 290 1.08 8.93 9.27
N ASP A 291 1.59 7.84 8.69
CA ASP A 291 1.50 6.51 9.31
C ASP A 291 2.27 6.47 10.64
N PHE A 292 3.45 7.09 10.70
CA PHE A 292 4.21 7.24 11.93
C PHE A 292 3.42 7.99 13.01
N LEU A 293 2.83 9.15 12.68
CA LEU A 293 2.01 9.93 13.61
C LEU A 293 0.76 9.16 14.05
N HIS A 294 0.12 8.43 13.14
CA HIS A 294 -1.02 7.57 13.45
C HIS A 294 -0.63 6.48 14.45
N LEU A 295 0.49 5.78 14.19
CA LEU A 295 0.98 4.68 15.00
C LEU A 295 1.41 5.14 16.39
N VAL A 296 2.17 6.23 16.49
CA VAL A 296 2.58 6.85 17.78
C VAL A 296 1.35 7.23 18.59
N SER A 297 0.38 7.91 17.97
CA SER A 297 -0.83 8.39 18.63
C SER A 297 -1.72 7.23 19.10
N ALA A 298 -1.92 6.22 18.25
CA ALA A 298 -2.69 5.02 18.59
C ALA A 298 -2.03 4.23 19.72
N ALA A 299 -0.72 3.99 19.64
CA ALA A 299 0.03 3.29 20.68
C ALA A 299 -0.01 4.04 22.02
N ALA A 300 0.19 5.37 22.00
CA ALA A 300 0.16 6.19 23.21
C ALA A 300 -1.25 6.30 23.82
N TRP A 301 -2.30 6.34 22.99
CA TRP A 301 -3.69 6.41 23.47
C TRP A 301 -4.14 5.08 24.08
N VAL A 302 -4.07 3.98 23.32
CA VAL A 302 -4.44 2.65 23.79
C VAL A 302 -3.54 2.24 24.97
N GLY A 303 -2.23 2.42 24.81
CA GLY A 303 -1.24 2.17 25.84
C GLY A 303 -1.47 2.97 27.12
N GLY A 304 -1.76 4.27 26.97
CA GLY A 304 -2.06 5.17 28.08
C GLY A 304 -3.25 4.70 28.91
N ILE A 305 -4.36 4.33 28.26
CA ILE A 305 -5.56 3.79 28.95
C ILE A 305 -5.19 2.53 29.75
N VAL A 306 -4.50 1.58 29.10
CA VAL A 306 -4.12 0.30 29.72
C VAL A 306 -3.20 0.51 30.92
N VAL A 307 -2.15 1.31 30.74
CA VAL A 307 -1.16 1.57 31.78
C VAL A 307 -1.80 2.34 32.94
N LEU A 308 -2.62 3.35 32.68
CA LEU A 308 -3.34 4.06 33.73
C LEU A 308 -4.28 3.14 34.49
N PHE A 309 -5.03 2.29 33.80
CA PHE A 309 -5.92 1.35 34.45
C PHE A 309 -5.15 0.33 35.33
N ILE A 310 -4.05 -0.25 34.85
CA ILE A 310 -3.30 -1.26 35.62
C ILE A 310 -2.51 -0.63 36.77
N LEU A 311 -1.89 0.54 36.53
CA LEU A 311 -1.00 1.19 37.48
C LEU A 311 -1.77 2.03 38.51
N MET A 312 -2.77 2.79 38.07
CA MET A 312 -3.41 3.85 38.86
C MET A 312 -4.75 3.46 39.47
N ARG A 313 -5.44 2.40 39.01
CA ARG A 313 -6.81 2.05 39.48
C ARG A 313 -6.99 2.01 41.00
N LYS A 314 -5.98 1.59 41.74
CA LYS A 314 -6.01 1.48 43.22
C LYS A 314 -5.20 2.57 43.94
N GLN A 315 -4.72 3.56 43.21
CA GLN A 315 -3.89 4.64 43.77
C GLN A 315 -4.77 5.85 44.10
N PRO A 316 -4.50 6.55 45.21
CA PRO A 316 -5.29 7.72 45.61
C PRO A 316 -5.25 8.84 44.57
N ASP A 317 -4.12 8.98 43.87
CA ASP A 317 -3.89 10.06 42.90
C ASP A 317 -4.42 9.79 41.49
N ILE A 318 -5.24 8.75 41.29
CA ILE A 318 -5.77 8.40 39.97
C ILE A 318 -6.40 9.59 39.26
N MET A 319 -7.14 10.42 40.00
CA MET A 319 -7.81 11.60 39.45
C MET A 319 -6.81 12.64 38.90
N ALA A 320 -5.73 12.88 39.63
CA ALA A 320 -4.70 13.83 39.22
C ALA A 320 -3.98 13.36 37.94
N VAL A 321 -3.68 12.07 37.85
CA VAL A 321 -3.04 11.48 36.66
C VAL A 321 -4.00 11.44 35.47
N TRP A 322 -5.28 11.11 35.70
CA TRP A 322 -6.31 11.11 34.66
C TRP A 322 -6.54 12.51 34.06
N ASN A 323 -6.59 13.53 34.90
CA ASN A 323 -6.72 14.93 34.45
C ASN A 323 -5.53 15.38 33.59
N ARG A 324 -4.33 14.85 33.85
CA ARG A 324 -3.15 15.08 33.01
C ARG A 324 -3.22 14.30 31.70
N PHE A 325 -3.75 13.08 31.71
CA PHE A 325 -3.87 12.26 30.52
C PHE A 325 -4.96 12.74 29.56
N SER A 326 -6.07 13.26 30.06
CA SER A 326 -7.21 13.71 29.26
C SER A 326 -6.84 14.63 28.06
N PRO A 327 -6.03 15.70 28.22
CA PRO A 327 -5.61 16.51 27.07
C PRO A 327 -4.67 15.79 26.10
N TRP A 328 -3.84 14.84 26.58
CA TRP A 328 -3.02 14.00 25.71
C TRP A 328 -3.88 13.05 24.89
N ALA A 329 -4.83 12.36 25.53
CA ALA A 329 -5.78 11.48 24.86
C ALA A 329 -6.56 12.22 23.76
N ALA A 330 -7.07 13.42 24.06
CA ALA A 330 -7.77 14.24 23.07
C ALA A 330 -6.85 14.65 21.89
N SER A 331 -5.58 14.94 22.16
CA SER A 331 -4.60 15.27 21.12
C SER A 331 -4.28 14.06 20.24
N PHE A 332 -4.08 12.88 20.83
CA PHE A 332 -3.86 11.63 20.09
C PHE A 332 -5.06 11.25 19.24
N VAL A 333 -6.28 11.36 19.77
CA VAL A 333 -7.53 11.15 19.02
C VAL A 333 -7.59 12.09 17.81
N GLY A 334 -7.28 13.38 17.99
CA GLY A 334 -7.21 14.35 16.89
C GLY A 334 -6.18 13.97 15.82
N LEU A 335 -4.97 13.58 16.24
CA LEU A 335 -3.92 13.14 15.32
C LEU A 335 -4.30 11.85 14.57
N ILE A 336 -4.95 10.89 15.23
CA ILE A 336 -5.46 9.65 14.62
C ILE A 336 -6.51 9.97 13.55
N ILE A 337 -7.40 10.93 13.81
CA ILE A 337 -8.42 11.36 12.83
C ILE A 337 -7.75 11.98 11.61
N VAL A 338 -6.86 12.96 11.81
CA VAL A 338 -6.20 13.68 10.69
C VAL A 338 -5.35 12.74 9.86
N SER A 339 -4.46 11.97 10.50
CA SER A 339 -3.60 11.00 9.81
C SER A 339 -4.42 9.89 9.13
N GLY A 340 -5.47 9.39 9.80
CA GLY A 340 -6.33 8.33 9.28
C GLY A 340 -7.14 8.76 8.06
N LEU A 341 -7.66 9.99 8.07
CA LEU A 341 -8.36 10.57 6.91
C LEU A 341 -7.42 10.73 5.72
N LEU A 342 -6.22 11.31 5.94
CA LEU A 342 -5.26 11.52 4.86
C LEU A 342 -4.81 10.20 4.24
N MET A 343 -4.44 9.22 5.06
CA MET A 343 -4.10 7.87 4.56
C MET A 343 -5.28 7.18 3.86
N SER A 344 -6.51 7.37 4.32
CA SER A 344 -7.70 6.80 3.66
C SER A 344 -7.90 7.40 2.27
N VAL A 345 -7.72 8.72 2.11
CA VAL A 345 -7.80 9.38 0.80
C VAL A 345 -6.72 8.88 -0.15
N MET A 346 -5.47 8.82 0.31
CA MET A 346 -4.33 8.36 -0.49
C MET A 346 -4.52 6.91 -0.95
N ASN A 347 -5.02 6.02 -0.08
CA ASN A 347 -5.14 4.59 -0.37
C ASN A 347 -6.42 4.21 -1.12
N LEU A 348 -7.54 4.94 -0.95
CA LEU A 348 -8.80 4.63 -1.64
C LEU A 348 -8.89 5.30 -3.00
N GLY A 349 -8.42 6.54 -3.15
CA GLY A 349 -8.52 7.35 -4.36
C GLY A 349 -9.94 7.78 -4.76
N SER A 350 -11.00 7.06 -4.36
CA SER A 350 -12.40 7.46 -4.58
C SER A 350 -13.34 7.03 -3.45
N MET A 351 -14.38 7.84 -3.20
CA MET A 351 -15.37 7.58 -2.15
C MET A 351 -16.21 6.32 -2.43
N SER A 352 -16.44 5.98 -3.70
CA SER A 352 -17.18 4.76 -4.07
C SER A 352 -16.48 3.50 -3.53
N LYS A 353 -15.15 3.47 -3.59
CA LYS A 353 -14.34 2.33 -3.13
C LYS A 353 -14.44 2.10 -1.63
N LEU A 354 -14.87 3.09 -0.84
CA LEU A 354 -15.13 2.94 0.59
C LEU A 354 -16.25 1.92 0.87
N PHE A 355 -17.26 1.84 -0.01
CA PHE A 355 -18.44 0.99 0.19
C PHE A 355 -18.41 -0.30 -0.64
N THR A 356 -17.69 -0.29 -1.77
CA THR A 356 -17.67 -1.41 -2.71
C THR A 356 -16.54 -2.41 -2.46
N THR A 357 -15.41 -1.97 -1.89
CA THR A 357 -14.22 -2.82 -1.71
C THR A 357 -14.11 -3.42 -0.30
N LEU A 358 -13.40 -4.54 -0.17
CA LEU A 358 -13.10 -5.14 1.15
C LEU A 358 -12.29 -4.18 2.03
N TYR A 359 -11.28 -3.53 1.43
CA TYR A 359 -10.45 -2.53 2.11
C TYR A 359 -11.30 -1.39 2.70
N GLY A 360 -12.21 -0.82 1.90
CA GLY A 360 -13.13 0.23 2.33
C GLY A 360 -14.06 -0.23 3.46
N LYS A 361 -14.65 -1.43 3.36
CA LYS A 361 -15.50 -2.00 4.41
C LYS A 361 -14.76 -2.18 5.73
N LEU A 362 -13.49 -2.60 5.71
CA LEU A 362 -12.67 -2.71 6.92
C LEU A 362 -12.34 -1.33 7.54
N ILE A 363 -12.13 -0.31 6.72
CA ILE A 363 -12.01 1.08 7.20
C ILE A 363 -13.30 1.51 7.92
N LEU A 364 -14.48 1.22 7.35
CA LEU A 364 -15.77 1.54 7.98
C LEU A 364 -15.92 0.84 9.35
N VAL A 365 -15.54 -0.44 9.44
CA VAL A 365 -15.52 -1.16 10.73
C VAL A 365 -14.57 -0.49 11.73
N LYS A 366 -13.36 -0.11 11.30
CA LYS A 366 -12.39 0.59 12.15
C LYS A 366 -12.92 1.94 12.63
N ILE A 367 -13.59 2.71 11.75
CA ILE A 367 -14.24 3.99 12.10
C ILE A 367 -15.35 3.76 13.13
N ALA A 368 -16.23 2.78 12.92
CA ALA A 368 -17.31 2.48 13.84
C ALA A 368 -16.78 2.12 15.24
N LEU A 369 -15.79 1.23 15.32
CA LEU A 369 -15.14 0.85 16.58
C LEU A 369 -14.46 2.05 17.25
N PHE A 370 -13.78 2.89 16.47
CA PHE A 370 -13.13 4.10 16.96
C PHE A 370 -14.14 5.10 17.54
N LEU A 371 -15.29 5.30 16.88
CA LEU A 371 -16.35 6.19 17.37
C LEU A 371 -16.96 5.65 18.67
N VAL A 372 -17.20 4.34 18.77
CA VAL A 372 -17.70 3.73 20.02
C VAL A 372 -16.69 3.89 21.15
N MET A 373 -15.41 3.60 20.90
CA MET A 373 -14.34 3.78 21.89
C MET A 373 -14.20 5.25 22.32
N GLY A 374 -14.20 6.18 21.36
CA GLY A 374 -14.14 7.62 21.61
C GLY A 374 -15.35 8.14 22.39
N ALA A 375 -16.55 7.65 22.10
CA ALA A 375 -17.75 7.99 22.84
C ALA A 375 -17.67 7.50 24.30
N LEU A 376 -17.20 6.27 24.53
CA LEU A 376 -16.97 5.75 25.88
C LEU A 376 -15.95 6.61 26.65
N GLY A 377 -14.80 6.92 26.04
CA GLY A 377 -13.78 7.77 26.64
C GLY A 377 -14.30 9.19 26.94
N PHE A 378 -15.12 9.75 26.06
CA PHE A 378 -15.76 11.05 26.27
C PHE A 378 -16.78 11.03 27.41
N ILE A 379 -17.60 9.97 27.50
CA ILE A 379 -18.55 9.76 28.60
C ILE A 379 -17.78 9.64 29.93
N HIS A 380 -16.67 8.91 29.96
CA HIS A 380 -15.83 8.79 31.17
C HIS A 380 -15.25 10.13 31.56
N TYR A 381 -14.76 10.91 30.60
CA TYR A 381 -14.25 12.26 30.82
C TYR A 381 -15.32 13.18 31.44
N LEU A 382 -16.53 13.23 30.86
CA LEU A 382 -17.62 14.07 31.36
C LEU A 382 -18.08 13.64 32.75
N TYR A 383 -18.31 12.34 32.96
CA TYR A 383 -18.76 11.81 34.25
C TYR A 383 -17.74 12.11 35.35
N MET A 384 -16.45 11.91 35.06
CA MET A 384 -15.40 12.16 36.03
C MET A 384 -15.28 13.64 36.37
N ARG A 385 -15.43 14.51 35.37
CA ARG A 385 -15.43 15.98 35.56
C ARG A 385 -16.63 16.47 36.38
N GLN A 386 -17.80 15.87 36.22
CA GLN A 386 -19.03 16.26 36.93
C GLN A 386 -19.08 15.69 38.36
N THR A 387 -18.70 14.43 38.54
CA THR A 387 -18.91 13.70 39.81
C THR A 387 -17.66 13.57 40.66
N GLY A 388 -16.47 13.78 40.09
CA GLY A 388 -15.19 13.48 40.74
C GLY A 388 -14.98 11.98 41.00
N LYS A 389 -15.79 11.10 40.40
CA LYS A 389 -15.72 9.64 40.59
C LYS A 389 -15.33 8.94 39.28
N MET A 390 -14.66 7.80 39.42
CA MET A 390 -14.42 6.89 38.29
C MET A 390 -15.73 6.19 37.91
N ILE A 391 -15.97 6.00 36.61
CA ILE A 391 -17.00 5.10 36.09
C ILE A 391 -16.65 3.64 36.45
N SER A 392 -17.67 2.76 36.40
CA SER A 392 -17.54 1.31 36.52
C SER A 392 -16.33 0.74 35.77
N THR A 393 -15.60 -0.15 36.42
CA THR A 393 -14.47 -0.88 35.80
C THR A 393 -14.88 -1.62 34.52
N LYS A 394 -16.13 -2.08 34.44
CA LYS A 394 -16.61 -2.89 33.30
C LYS A 394 -16.53 -2.12 31.97
N THR A 395 -16.80 -0.82 31.98
CA THR A 395 -16.75 0.00 30.75
C THR A 395 -15.32 0.29 30.31
N ILE A 396 -14.38 0.44 31.25
CA ILE A 396 -12.95 0.58 30.94
C ILE A 396 -12.40 -0.71 30.34
N VAL A 397 -12.81 -1.87 30.88
CA VAL A 397 -12.47 -3.18 30.29
C VAL A 397 -13.08 -3.33 28.90
N ALA A 398 -14.30 -2.84 28.67
CA ALA A 398 -14.91 -2.83 27.34
C ALA A 398 -14.14 -1.91 26.37
N GLU A 399 -13.77 -0.70 26.80
CA GLU A 399 -12.95 0.24 26.01
C GLU A 399 -11.59 -0.37 25.64
N PHE A 400 -10.95 -1.07 26.57
CA PHE A 400 -9.73 -1.84 26.30
C PHE A 400 -9.96 -2.95 25.28
N GLY A 401 -11.03 -3.73 25.43
CA GLY A 401 -11.39 -4.79 24.48
C GLY A 401 -11.61 -4.24 23.08
N ILE A 402 -12.30 -3.11 22.94
CA ILE A 402 -12.50 -2.41 21.66
C ILE A 402 -11.15 -1.95 21.10
N GLY A 403 -10.28 -1.36 21.93
CA GLY A 403 -8.93 -0.98 21.52
C GLY A 403 -8.13 -2.15 20.94
N LEU A 404 -8.17 -3.33 21.59
CA LEU A 404 -7.51 -4.54 21.06
C LEU A 404 -8.13 -5.01 19.74
N ILE A 405 -9.45 -4.95 19.60
CA ILE A 405 -10.13 -5.29 18.34
C ILE A 405 -9.72 -4.32 17.24
N ILE A 406 -9.63 -3.01 17.52
CA ILE A 406 -9.15 -2.00 16.56
C ILE A 406 -7.72 -2.32 16.11
N LEU A 407 -6.82 -2.72 17.02
CA LEU A 407 -5.47 -3.14 16.66
C LEU A 407 -5.47 -4.40 15.79
N GLY A 408 -6.35 -5.36 16.07
CA GLY A 408 -6.57 -6.55 15.25
C GLY A 408 -7.06 -6.24 13.84
N VAL A 409 -8.09 -5.38 13.73
CA VAL A 409 -8.63 -4.91 12.45
C VAL A 409 -7.56 -4.13 11.68
N ALA A 410 -6.77 -3.28 12.36
CA ALA A 410 -5.66 -2.56 11.72
C ALA A 410 -4.57 -3.50 11.22
N ALA A 411 -4.18 -4.51 12.01
CA ALA A 411 -3.22 -5.53 11.60
C ALA A 411 -3.70 -6.30 10.37
N PHE A 412 -4.98 -6.68 10.34
CA PHE A 412 -5.58 -7.37 9.19
C PHE A 412 -5.67 -6.46 7.96
N LEU A 413 -6.15 -5.21 8.13
CA LEU A 413 -6.29 -4.22 7.07
C LEU A 413 -4.98 -4.00 6.32
N THR A 414 -3.86 -3.95 7.05
CA THR A 414 -2.53 -3.78 6.43
C THR A 414 -2.06 -5.01 5.65
N ASN A 415 -2.79 -6.13 5.61
CA ASN A 415 -2.49 -7.27 4.73
C ASN A 415 -3.48 -7.36 3.55
N VAL A 416 -4.48 -6.47 3.51
CA VAL A 416 -5.48 -6.44 2.45
C VAL A 416 -4.99 -5.50 1.36
N GLN A 417 -5.08 -5.96 0.12
CA GLN A 417 -4.75 -5.13 -1.04
C GLN A 417 -5.61 -3.86 -1.03
N THR A 418 -4.97 -2.72 -1.29
CA THR A 418 -5.70 -1.46 -1.52
C THR A 418 -6.57 -1.63 -2.77
N PRO A 419 -7.60 -0.81 -3.00
CA PRO A 419 -8.30 -0.86 -4.28
C PRO A 419 -7.35 -0.54 -5.45
N PRO A 420 -7.47 -1.21 -6.61
CA PRO A 420 -6.69 -0.85 -7.79
C PRO A 420 -7.00 0.59 -8.18
N PRO A 421 -6.04 1.37 -8.69
CA PRO A 421 -6.28 2.72 -9.20
C PRO A 421 -7.37 2.71 -10.28
N ALA A 422 -7.96 3.88 -10.55
CA ALA A 422 -8.81 3.97 -11.74
C ALA A 422 -7.92 3.75 -12.97
N PRO A 423 -8.39 3.04 -14.01
CA PRO A 423 -7.64 2.93 -15.25
C PRO A 423 -7.33 4.34 -15.77
N PRO A 424 -6.14 4.58 -16.37
CA PRO A 424 -5.79 5.90 -16.86
C PRO A 424 -6.86 6.39 -17.85
N GLU A 425 -7.22 7.66 -17.74
CA GLU A 425 -8.26 8.23 -18.61
C GLU A 425 -7.78 8.20 -20.05
N SER A 426 -8.53 7.49 -20.91
CA SER A 426 -8.25 7.54 -22.35
C SER A 426 -8.41 8.97 -22.84
N PHE A 427 -7.46 9.45 -23.64
CA PHE A 427 -7.66 10.66 -24.41
C PHE A 427 -8.70 10.41 -25.48
N SER A 428 -9.74 11.24 -25.55
CA SER A 428 -10.72 11.20 -26.63
C SER A 428 -11.06 12.62 -27.04
N LYS A 429 -10.89 12.92 -28.32
CA LYS A 429 -11.21 14.24 -28.87
C LYS A 429 -11.78 14.08 -30.28
N ARG A 430 -12.83 14.84 -30.56
CA ARG A 430 -13.43 14.97 -31.88
C ARG A 430 -13.13 16.36 -32.44
N VAL A 431 -12.71 16.42 -33.69
CA VAL A 431 -12.42 17.67 -34.41
C VAL A 431 -13.25 17.71 -35.69
N VAL A 432 -13.76 18.90 -36.01
CA VAL A 432 -14.57 19.17 -37.21
C VAL A 432 -13.68 19.27 -38.45
N THR A 433 -14.15 18.69 -39.56
CA THR A 433 -13.58 18.79 -40.90
C THR A 433 -14.62 19.36 -41.86
N GLU A 434 -14.20 19.72 -43.08
CA GLU A 434 -15.13 20.22 -44.10
C GLU A 434 -16.18 19.17 -44.49
N SER A 435 -15.82 17.90 -44.39
CA SER A 435 -16.64 16.75 -44.80
C SER A 435 -17.14 15.90 -43.62
N GLY A 436 -17.11 16.41 -42.39
CA GLY A 436 -17.63 15.74 -41.19
C GLY A 436 -16.74 15.89 -39.96
N PHE A 437 -16.35 14.78 -39.33
CA PHE A 437 -15.58 14.77 -38.09
C PHE A 437 -14.48 13.70 -38.09
N VAL A 438 -13.37 14.01 -37.42
CA VAL A 438 -12.32 13.05 -37.05
C VAL A 438 -12.33 12.90 -35.54
N SER A 439 -12.54 11.67 -35.07
CA SER A 439 -12.45 11.31 -33.65
C SER A 439 -11.17 10.52 -33.43
N LEU A 440 -10.31 11.01 -32.54
CA LEU A 440 -9.12 10.31 -32.08
C LEU A 440 -9.32 9.87 -30.64
N LYS A 441 -9.12 8.58 -30.38
CA LYS A 441 -9.03 8.01 -29.05
C LYS A 441 -7.68 7.34 -28.85
N ILE A 442 -7.03 7.62 -27.72
CA ILE A 442 -5.80 6.97 -27.30
C ILE A 442 -6.06 6.37 -25.93
N ALA A 443 -5.86 5.06 -25.78
CA ALA A 443 -6.07 4.36 -24.53
C ALA A 443 -4.86 3.45 -24.22
N PRO A 444 -4.29 3.50 -23.01
CA PRO A 444 -4.72 4.29 -21.84
C PRO A 444 -4.21 5.74 -21.82
N ALA A 445 -3.56 6.24 -22.88
CA ALA A 445 -2.95 7.58 -22.94
C ALA A 445 -1.83 7.81 -21.91
N VAL A 446 -0.95 6.81 -21.77
CA VAL A 446 0.20 6.81 -20.86
C VAL A 446 1.51 6.80 -21.62
N VAL A 447 2.64 7.03 -20.94
CA VAL A 447 3.96 6.76 -21.52
C VAL A 447 4.09 5.25 -21.70
N GLY A 448 4.45 4.81 -22.90
CA GLY A 448 4.54 3.39 -23.26
C GLY A 448 3.44 2.97 -24.22
N ASP A 449 2.87 1.78 -23.97
CA ASP A 449 2.04 1.09 -24.96
C ASP A 449 0.63 1.67 -24.97
N ASN A 450 0.16 2.01 -26.16
CA ASN A 450 -1.14 2.63 -26.36
C ASN A 450 -1.83 2.08 -27.60
N THR A 451 -3.14 1.96 -27.51
CA THR A 451 -4.02 1.77 -28.66
C THR A 451 -4.47 3.13 -29.17
N PHE A 452 -4.17 3.41 -30.43
CA PHE A 452 -4.62 4.59 -31.18
C PHE A 452 -5.78 4.18 -32.06
N LEU A 453 -6.90 4.87 -31.91
CA LEU A 453 -8.15 4.57 -32.61
C LEU A 453 -8.67 5.85 -33.27
N VAL A 454 -8.80 5.81 -34.59
CA VAL A 454 -9.26 6.92 -35.42
C VAL A 454 -10.55 6.52 -36.11
N VAL A 455 -11.58 7.35 -35.94
CA VAL A 455 -12.88 7.19 -36.60
C VAL A 455 -13.22 8.46 -37.37
N PHE A 456 -13.55 8.29 -38.63
CA PHE A 456 -14.03 9.35 -39.51
C PHE A 456 -15.54 9.22 -39.61
N THR A 457 -16.27 10.32 -39.44
CA THR A 457 -17.72 10.37 -39.70
C THR A 457 -18.04 11.52 -40.65
N ASP A 458 -19.13 11.41 -41.39
CA ASP A 458 -19.69 12.53 -42.17
C ASP A 458 -20.44 13.54 -41.28
N GLN A 459 -21.12 14.51 -41.90
CA GLN A 459 -21.90 15.54 -41.20
C GLN A 459 -23.15 14.99 -40.50
N ASP A 460 -23.70 13.88 -41.00
CA ASP A 460 -24.86 13.19 -40.43
C ASP A 460 -24.45 12.17 -39.33
N GLY A 461 -23.14 11.99 -39.12
CA GLY A 461 -22.57 11.11 -38.11
C GLY A 461 -22.37 9.67 -38.57
N GLN A 462 -22.53 9.38 -39.86
CA GLN A 462 -22.27 8.06 -40.43
C GLN A 462 -20.77 7.81 -40.59
N VAL A 463 -20.32 6.59 -40.30
CA VAL A 463 -18.89 6.23 -40.35
C VAL A 463 -18.41 6.20 -41.80
N ARG A 464 -17.29 6.88 -42.05
CA ARG A 464 -16.59 6.91 -43.33
C ARG A 464 -15.42 5.93 -43.34
N THR A 465 -15.30 5.18 -44.43
CA THR A 465 -14.25 4.14 -44.57
C THR A 465 -13.57 4.15 -45.95
N ASP A 466 -13.69 5.26 -46.67
CA ASP A 466 -13.19 5.44 -48.03
C ASP A 466 -11.68 5.75 -48.10
N PHE A 467 -11.00 5.78 -46.95
CA PHE A 467 -9.57 6.05 -46.84
C PHE A 467 -8.74 4.81 -47.19
N GLN A 468 -7.80 4.98 -48.14
CA GLN A 468 -6.82 3.95 -48.50
C GLN A 468 -5.68 3.87 -47.50
N LYS A 469 -5.29 5.02 -46.94
CA LYS A 469 -4.18 5.12 -46.00
C LYS A 469 -4.49 6.13 -44.91
N VAL A 470 -4.24 5.75 -43.67
CA VAL A 470 -4.36 6.63 -42.51
C VAL A 470 -3.05 6.55 -41.73
N THR A 471 -2.40 7.68 -41.56
CA THR A 471 -1.12 7.81 -40.86
C THR A 471 -1.28 8.71 -39.65
N LEU A 472 -0.69 8.31 -38.54
CA LEU A 472 -0.53 9.13 -37.34
C LEU A 472 0.92 9.57 -37.21
N THR A 473 1.13 10.86 -36.96
CA THR A 473 2.42 11.40 -36.53
C THR A 473 2.26 11.94 -35.12
N VAL A 474 3.04 11.42 -34.17
CA VAL A 474 3.04 11.88 -32.78
C VAL A 474 4.37 12.52 -32.43
N ALA A 475 4.35 13.73 -31.86
CA ALA A 475 5.54 14.48 -31.52
C ALA A 475 5.38 15.20 -30.16
N PRO A 476 6.38 15.16 -29.26
CA PRO A 476 6.35 15.95 -28.04
C PRO A 476 6.67 17.42 -28.36
N SER A 477 5.87 18.35 -27.84
CA SER A 477 6.00 19.79 -28.13
C SER A 477 7.33 20.42 -27.65
N GLY A 478 8.10 19.71 -26.82
CA GLY A 478 9.38 20.15 -26.25
C GLY A 478 10.64 19.77 -27.05
N GLY A 479 10.52 19.19 -28.26
CA GLY A 479 11.67 18.91 -29.13
C GLY A 479 12.23 17.49 -29.09
N GLY A 480 11.38 16.47 -28.96
CA GLY A 480 11.76 15.04 -29.03
C GLY A 480 11.54 14.40 -30.40
N LYS A 481 11.95 13.14 -30.57
CA LYS A 481 11.75 12.37 -31.81
C LYS A 481 10.26 12.14 -32.05
N ALA A 482 9.78 12.56 -33.23
CA ALA A 482 8.45 12.20 -33.69
C ALA A 482 8.42 10.73 -34.12
N ALA A 483 7.29 10.08 -33.90
CA ALA A 483 6.99 8.76 -34.44
C ALA A 483 5.87 8.87 -35.46
N GLU A 484 6.06 8.26 -36.62
CA GLU A 484 5.06 8.18 -37.69
C GLU A 484 4.75 6.71 -37.96
N PHE A 485 3.46 6.38 -37.99
CA PHE A 485 3.01 5.00 -38.16
C PHE A 485 1.64 4.94 -38.85
N GLU A 486 1.42 3.86 -39.58
CA GLU A 486 0.16 3.60 -40.26
C GLU A 486 -0.85 2.98 -39.30
N VAL A 487 -2.11 3.36 -39.49
CA VAL A 487 -3.25 2.92 -38.71
C VAL A 487 -4.16 2.08 -39.59
N LEU A 488 -4.39 0.82 -39.21
CA LEU A 488 -5.04 -0.17 -40.07
C LEU A 488 -6.53 -0.30 -39.75
N LYS A 489 -7.35 -0.47 -40.79
CA LYS A 489 -8.79 -0.66 -40.63
C LYS A 489 -9.10 -2.01 -39.97
N ASN A 490 -9.90 -2.01 -38.91
CA ASN A 490 -10.40 -3.21 -38.23
C ASN A 490 -11.77 -3.67 -38.78
N GLU A 491 -12.29 -4.77 -38.24
CA GLU A 491 -13.60 -5.33 -38.62
C GLU A 491 -14.79 -4.42 -38.26
N GLN A 492 -14.60 -3.51 -37.29
CA GLN A 492 -15.59 -2.54 -36.83
C GLN A 492 -15.54 -1.22 -37.62
N ASN A 493 -14.80 -1.17 -38.73
CA ASN A 493 -14.63 0.02 -39.57
C ASN A 493 -13.90 1.21 -38.91
N GLU A 494 -13.09 0.93 -37.88
CA GLU A 494 -12.23 1.90 -37.20
C GLU A 494 -10.78 1.70 -37.66
N TYR A 495 -9.98 2.75 -37.65
CA TYR A 495 -8.55 2.65 -37.94
C TYR A 495 -7.80 2.51 -36.61
N VAL A 496 -7.12 1.38 -36.40
CA VAL A 496 -6.43 1.04 -35.15
C VAL A 496 -4.92 0.76 -35.35
N ALA A 497 -4.11 1.25 -34.41
CA ALA A 497 -2.69 0.88 -34.27
C ALA A 497 -2.36 0.70 -32.78
N ASN A 498 -1.45 -0.22 -32.48
CA ASN A 498 -0.93 -0.45 -31.13
C ASN A 498 0.58 -0.24 -31.12
N GLY A 499 1.10 0.42 -30.09
CA GLY A 499 2.54 0.50 -29.91
C GLY A 499 3.03 1.60 -28.96
N LEU A 500 4.36 1.59 -28.77
CA LEU A 500 5.14 2.44 -27.87
C LEU A 500 5.48 3.80 -28.49
N TYR A 501 4.48 4.54 -28.97
CA TYR A 501 4.72 5.79 -29.70
C TYR A 501 4.79 7.04 -28.81
N LEU A 502 4.34 6.94 -27.55
CA LEU A 502 4.40 8.02 -26.55
C LEU A 502 5.48 7.68 -25.51
N ASN A 503 6.61 8.36 -25.54
CA ASN A 503 7.81 7.98 -24.79
C ASN A 503 8.20 8.93 -23.65
N ALA A 504 7.40 9.96 -23.39
CA ALA A 504 7.68 10.96 -22.37
C ALA A 504 6.38 11.63 -21.90
N THR A 505 6.40 12.13 -20.66
CA THR A 505 5.33 12.97 -20.13
C THR A 505 5.40 14.38 -20.73
N GLY A 506 4.28 15.11 -20.68
CA GLY A 506 4.22 16.47 -21.21
C GLY A 506 3.21 16.63 -22.34
N ARG A 507 3.36 17.73 -23.09
CA ARG A 507 2.44 18.08 -24.17
C ARG A 507 2.84 17.38 -25.46
N TRP A 508 1.87 16.75 -26.10
CA TRP A 508 2.01 16.03 -27.36
C TRP A 508 1.12 16.63 -28.43
N GLU A 509 1.67 16.70 -29.64
CA GLU A 509 0.95 16.99 -30.87
C GLU A 509 0.80 15.72 -31.67
N ILE A 510 -0.42 15.46 -32.12
CA ILE A 510 -0.77 14.26 -32.88
C ILE A 510 -1.42 14.72 -34.17
N LYS A 511 -0.78 14.47 -35.31
CA LYS A 511 -1.32 14.73 -36.63
C LYS A 511 -1.95 13.44 -37.17
N VAL A 512 -3.22 13.51 -37.51
CA VAL A 512 -3.93 12.50 -38.31
C VAL A 512 -3.89 12.97 -39.76
N HIS A 513 -3.32 12.14 -40.63
CA HIS A 513 -3.34 12.33 -42.08
C HIS A 513 -4.07 11.14 -42.72
N ALA A 514 -5.10 11.39 -43.51
CA ALA A 514 -5.86 10.35 -44.19
C ALA A 514 -6.04 10.67 -45.67
N LEU A 515 -5.82 9.66 -46.52
CA LEU A 515 -5.86 9.78 -47.98
C LEU A 515 -6.93 8.85 -48.57
N THR A 516 -7.83 9.39 -49.38
CA THR A 516 -8.88 8.65 -50.09
C THR A 516 -8.41 8.18 -51.47
N LYS A 517 -9.22 7.37 -52.16
CA LYS A 517 -8.88 6.84 -53.50
C LYS A 517 -8.73 7.92 -54.58
N ASP A 518 -9.49 9.00 -54.44
CA ASP A 518 -9.53 10.17 -55.32
C ASP A 518 -8.47 11.22 -54.95
N PHE A 519 -7.52 10.87 -54.07
CA PHE A 519 -6.46 11.75 -53.58
C PHE A 519 -6.95 12.95 -52.76
N SER A 520 -8.16 12.87 -52.20
CA SER A 520 -8.61 13.83 -51.20
C SER A 520 -7.93 13.54 -49.86
N GLU A 521 -7.44 14.60 -49.22
CA GLU A 521 -6.69 14.51 -47.96
C GLU A 521 -7.48 15.09 -46.78
N ILE A 522 -7.38 14.45 -45.63
CA ILE A 522 -7.83 14.99 -44.35
C ILE A 522 -6.65 15.08 -43.41
N ASP A 523 -6.28 16.32 -43.08
CA ASP A 523 -5.23 16.65 -42.12
C ASP A 523 -5.83 17.31 -40.88
N LYS A 524 -5.66 16.66 -39.71
CA LYS A 524 -6.11 17.23 -38.43
C LYS A 524 -5.11 17.02 -37.31
N ASN A 525 -4.89 18.09 -36.55
CA ASN A 525 -4.02 18.11 -35.40
C ASN A 525 -4.81 17.99 -34.10
N PHE A 526 -4.31 17.17 -33.20
CA PHE A 526 -4.78 17.00 -31.85
C PHE A 526 -3.66 17.39 -30.90
N THR A 527 -4.05 17.90 -29.73
CA THR A 527 -3.11 18.20 -28.66
C THR A 527 -3.57 17.46 -27.42
N MET A 528 -2.64 16.75 -26.80
CA MET A 528 -2.86 16.00 -25.58
C MET A 528 -1.81 16.40 -24.54
N GLN A 529 -2.20 16.40 -23.27
CA GLN A 529 -1.26 16.50 -22.16
C GLN A 529 -1.16 15.12 -21.49
N LEU A 530 -0.01 14.46 -21.65
CA LEU A 530 0.31 13.25 -20.89
C LEU A 530 0.76 13.64 -19.48
N LYS A 531 0.07 13.11 -18.48
CA LYS A 531 0.48 13.19 -17.08
C LYS A 531 1.16 11.87 -16.68
N GLN A 532 1.95 11.90 -15.60
CA GLN A 532 2.45 10.67 -14.97
C GLN A 532 1.29 9.80 -14.50
#